data_AF-A0A0G9LFH3-F1
#
_entry.id   AF-A0A0G9LFH3-F1
#
_cell.length_a   1.000
_cell.length_b   1.000
_cell.length_c   1.000
_cell.angle_alpha   90.00
_cell.angle_beta   90.00
_cell.angle_gamma   90.00
#
_symmetry.space_group_name_H-M   'P 1'
#
loop_
_entity.id
_entity.type
_entity.pdbx_description
1 polymer ?
#
loop_
_entity_poly.entity_id
_entity_poly.type
_entity_poly.pdbx_seq_one_letter_code
_entity_poly.pdbx_strand_id
1 'polypeptide(L)'
;MTINKKDKELGYYNMNFWIYLILIELIPIALFVIGGIYETKSTNYPDTKIGYKTEYSIKDKFSWEYSNKVAAKIYGTVGTILFIINAIVLLIIGEKSFNFLLLVNSFMVILDKLIIDKLLKKKFEKR
;
A
#
# COMPACT_ATOMS: atom_id res chain seq x y z
N MET A 1 -24.86 -32.83 22.11
CA MET A 1 -23.42 -32.53 21.94
C MET A 1 -23.18 -31.11 22.43
N THR A 2 -22.74 -30.96 23.68
CA THR A 2 -22.58 -29.65 24.34
C THR A 2 -21.16 -29.15 24.05
N ILE A 3 -21.04 -28.13 23.21
CA ILE A 3 -19.74 -27.51 22.88
C ILE A 3 -19.16 -26.88 24.15
N ASN A 4 -17.92 -27.22 24.50
CA ASN A 4 -17.24 -26.74 25.70
C ASN A 4 -17.10 -25.21 25.65
N LYS A 5 -17.26 -24.53 26.80
CA LYS A 5 -17.05 -23.08 26.94
C LYS A 5 -15.67 -22.65 26.44
N LYS A 6 -14.63 -23.49 26.66
CA LYS A 6 -13.27 -23.26 26.17
C LYS A 6 -13.18 -23.29 24.65
N ASP A 7 -13.93 -24.18 23.99
CA ASP A 7 -13.99 -24.28 22.53
C ASP A 7 -14.72 -23.07 21.93
N LYS A 8 -15.76 -22.57 22.61
CA LYS A 8 -16.41 -21.30 22.23
C LYS A 8 -15.45 -20.13 22.36
N GLU A 9 -14.76 -19.99 23.48
CA GLU A 9 -13.78 -18.90 23.68
C GLU A 9 -12.65 -18.96 22.65
N LEU A 10 -12.06 -20.12 22.38
CA LEU A 10 -11.07 -20.29 21.31
C LEU A 10 -11.61 -19.86 19.94
N GLY A 11 -12.87 -20.25 19.63
CA GLY A 11 -13.54 -19.85 18.40
C GLY A 11 -13.69 -18.32 18.26
N TYR A 12 -14.05 -17.64 19.35
CA TYR A 12 -14.14 -16.17 19.38
C TYR A 12 -12.77 -15.49 19.18
N TYR A 13 -11.71 -15.97 19.85
CA TYR A 13 -10.36 -15.43 19.65
C TYR A 13 -9.86 -15.61 18.22
N ASN A 14 -10.12 -16.77 17.62
CA ASN A 14 -9.75 -17.05 16.24
C ASN A 14 -10.49 -16.13 15.26
N MET A 15 -11.79 -15.90 15.46
CA MET A 15 -12.57 -15.03 14.56
C MET A 15 -12.13 -13.57 14.64
N ASN A 16 -11.79 -13.07 15.84
CA ASN A 16 -11.30 -11.70 16.02
C ASN A 16 -9.96 -11.48 15.30
N PHE A 17 -9.03 -12.43 15.38
CA PHE A 17 -7.74 -12.34 14.68
C PHE A 17 -7.90 -12.11 13.18
N TRP A 18 -8.75 -12.91 12.52
CA TRP A 18 -8.98 -12.79 11.07
C TRP A 18 -9.59 -11.44 10.69
N ILE A 19 -10.50 -10.90 11.52
CA ILE A 19 -11.07 -9.58 11.28
C ILE A 19 -9.98 -8.50 11.33
N TYR A 20 -9.13 -8.51 12.36
CA TYR A 20 -8.02 -7.56 12.45
C TYR A 20 -7.03 -7.69 11.29
N LEU A 21 -6.73 -8.92 10.86
CA LEU A 21 -5.88 -9.17 9.70
C LEU A 21 -6.48 -8.57 8.43
N ILE A 22 -7.75 -8.87 8.13
CA ILE A 22 -8.41 -8.32 6.94
C ILE A 22 -8.41 -6.79 6.97
N LEU A 23 -8.73 -6.18 8.11
CA LEU A 23 -8.78 -4.72 8.25
C LEU A 23 -7.41 -4.06 8.02
N ILE A 24 -6.34 -4.59 8.61
CA ILE A 24 -5.01 -3.99 8.48
C ILE A 24 -4.44 -4.20 7.08
N GLU A 25 -4.78 -5.29 6.40
CA GLU A 25 -4.30 -5.59 5.05
C GLU A 25 -4.97 -4.77 3.94
N LEU A 26 -6.05 -4.04 4.22
CA LEU A 26 -6.70 -3.19 3.22
C LEU A 26 -5.75 -2.12 2.66
N ILE A 27 -4.91 -1.52 3.51
CA ILE A 27 -3.96 -0.47 3.09
C ILE A 27 -2.87 -1.03 2.17
N PRO A 28 -2.10 -2.06 2.54
CA PRO A 28 -1.07 -2.61 1.65
C PRO A 28 -1.63 -3.22 0.36
N ILE A 29 -2.80 -3.86 0.41
CA ILE A 29 -3.48 -4.36 -0.80
C ILE A 29 -3.84 -3.19 -1.73
N ALA A 30 -4.41 -2.10 -1.18
CA ALA A 30 -4.71 -0.91 -1.97
C ALA A 30 -3.44 -0.31 -2.61
N LEU A 31 -2.33 -0.22 -1.86
CA LEU A 31 -1.04 0.24 -2.39
C LEU A 31 -0.53 -0.64 -3.52
N PHE A 32 -0.60 -1.96 -3.36
CA PHE A 32 -0.20 -2.92 -4.39
C PHE A 32 -1.04 -2.76 -5.66
N VAL A 33 -2.37 -2.68 -5.53
CA VAL A 33 -3.29 -2.48 -6.66
C VAL A 33 -3.04 -1.14 -7.34
N ILE A 34 -2.88 -0.06 -6.59
CA ILE A 34 -2.54 1.27 -7.12
C ILE A 34 -1.22 1.22 -7.89
N GLY A 35 -0.21 0.54 -7.35
CA GLY A 35 1.06 0.32 -8.03
C GLY A 35 0.90 -0.38 -9.38
N GLY A 36 0.11 -1.46 -9.43
CA GLY A 36 -0.20 -2.18 -10.67
C GLY A 36 -0.98 -1.34 -11.69
N ILE A 37 -1.91 -0.51 -11.22
CA ILE A 37 -2.63 0.44 -12.09
C ILE A 37 -1.65 1.43 -12.70
N TYR A 38 -0.74 2.01 -11.92
CA TYR A 38 0.25 2.96 -12.44
C TYR A 38 1.22 2.31 -13.44
N GLU A 39 1.65 1.07 -13.19
CA GLU A 39 2.48 0.34 -14.16
C GLU A 39 1.74 0.19 -15.50
N THR A 40 0.50 -0.27 -15.44
CA THR A 40 -0.35 -0.50 -16.62
C THR A 40 -0.65 0.79 -17.38
N LYS A 41 -0.88 1.90 -16.67
CA LYS A 41 -1.20 3.20 -17.28
C LYS A 41 0.03 3.98 -17.74
N SER A 42 1.24 3.52 -17.42
CA SER A 42 2.47 4.21 -17.81
C SER A 42 2.61 4.39 -19.33
N THR A 43 2.11 3.45 -20.15
CA THR A 43 2.26 3.49 -21.61
C THR A 43 1.11 4.18 -22.36
N ASN A 44 0.08 4.64 -21.66
CA ASN A 44 -1.18 5.10 -22.28
C ASN A 44 -1.21 6.58 -22.69
N TYR A 45 -0.07 7.28 -22.63
CA TYR A 45 0.00 8.67 -23.06
C TYR A 45 -0.48 8.81 -24.52
N PRO A 46 -1.37 9.77 -24.86
CA PRO A 46 -1.75 10.95 -24.08
C PRO A 46 -2.95 10.80 -23.15
N ASP A 47 -3.55 9.62 -22.97
CA ASP A 47 -4.62 9.42 -21.99
C ASP A 47 -4.09 9.45 -20.55
N THR A 48 -4.19 10.62 -19.93
CA THR A 48 -3.71 10.88 -18.57
C THR A 48 -4.83 10.85 -17.51
N LYS A 49 -6.02 10.32 -17.83
CA LYS A 49 -7.15 10.29 -16.87
C LYS A 49 -6.80 9.56 -15.58
N ILE A 50 -6.15 8.40 -15.71
CA ILE A 50 -5.76 7.49 -14.62
C ILE A 50 -4.25 7.31 -14.65
N GLY A 51 -3.59 7.59 -13.53
CA GLY A 51 -2.14 7.50 -13.39
C GLY A 51 -1.63 8.41 -12.26
N TYR A 52 -0.34 8.32 -11.96
CA TYR A 52 0.32 9.21 -11.02
C TYR A 52 0.51 10.59 -11.64
N LYS A 53 -0.27 11.57 -11.15
CA LYS A 53 -0.36 12.92 -11.71
C LYS A 53 0.35 13.95 -10.84
N THR A 54 1.31 14.63 -11.45
CA THR A 54 2.01 15.81 -10.95
C THR A 54 2.25 16.79 -12.11
N GLU A 55 2.62 18.03 -11.79
CA GLU A 55 3.00 19.05 -12.76
C GLU A 55 4.13 18.61 -13.72
N TYR A 56 4.99 17.68 -13.29
CA TYR A 56 6.05 17.12 -14.13
C TYR A 56 5.53 15.99 -15.03
N SER A 57 4.66 15.13 -14.51
CA SER A 57 4.25 13.89 -15.20
C SER A 57 3.44 14.12 -16.46
N ILE A 58 2.65 15.20 -16.54
CA ILE A 58 1.67 15.41 -17.63
C ILE A 58 2.23 16.23 -18.80
N LYS A 59 3.51 16.63 -18.77
CA LYS A 59 4.11 17.52 -19.78
C LYS A 59 4.36 16.84 -21.11
N ASP A 60 4.85 15.61 -21.07
CA ASP A 60 5.25 14.85 -22.25
C ASP A 60 5.22 13.34 -21.96
N LYS A 61 5.25 12.55 -23.04
CA LYS A 61 5.19 11.08 -22.97
C LYS A 61 6.29 10.47 -22.09
N PHE A 62 7.52 10.97 -22.19
CA PHE A 62 8.64 10.43 -21.41
C PHE A 62 8.46 10.72 -19.92
N SER A 63 8.03 11.94 -19.58
CA SER A 63 7.77 12.33 -18.19
C SER A 63 6.62 11.51 -17.59
N TRP A 64 5.57 11.26 -18.37
CA TRP A 64 4.43 10.42 -17.98
C TRP A 64 4.85 8.98 -17.68
N GLU A 65 5.53 8.34 -18.63
CA GLU A 65 6.01 6.96 -18.50
C GLU A 65 6.93 6.79 -17.30
N TYR A 66 7.86 7.73 -17.11
CA TYR A 66 8.80 7.66 -16.00
C TYR A 66 8.11 7.84 -14.66
N SER A 67 7.26 8.86 -14.51
CA SER A 67 6.58 9.14 -13.25
C SER A 67 5.70 7.98 -12.80
N ASN A 68 4.93 7.40 -13.72
CA ASN A 68 4.07 6.27 -13.43
C ASN A 68 4.87 5.01 -13.06
N LYS A 69 5.98 4.70 -13.75
CA LYS A 69 6.85 3.58 -13.39
C LYS A 69 7.51 3.74 -12.02
N VAL A 70 7.94 4.95 -11.66
CA VAL A 70 8.52 5.22 -10.33
C VAL A 70 7.45 5.03 -9.25
N ALA A 71 6.26 5.61 -9.44
CA ALA A 71 5.15 5.46 -8.50
C ALA A 71 4.72 3.99 -8.37
N ALA A 72 4.61 3.27 -9.48
CA ALA A 72 4.27 1.86 -9.53
C ALA A 72 5.24 1.02 -8.71
N LYS A 73 6.55 1.22 -8.94
CA LYS A 73 7.59 0.50 -8.22
C LYS A 73 7.55 0.77 -6.72
N ILE A 74 7.40 2.03 -6.30
CA ILE A 74 7.39 2.40 -4.88
C ILE A 74 6.15 1.82 -4.19
N TYR A 75 4.95 2.11 -4.69
CA TYR A 75 3.72 1.62 -4.06
C TYR A 75 3.59 0.09 -4.09
N GLY A 76 3.98 -0.56 -5.19
CA GLY A 76 3.99 -2.02 -5.29
C GLY A 76 4.96 -2.67 -4.29
N THR A 77 6.17 -2.11 -4.16
CA THR A 77 7.18 -2.64 -3.21
C THR A 77 6.74 -2.42 -1.76
N VAL A 78 6.32 -1.20 -1.41
CA VAL A 78 5.94 -0.87 -0.03
C VAL A 78 4.66 -1.61 0.38
N GLY A 79 3.66 -1.68 -0.50
CA GLY A 79 2.47 -2.49 -0.26
C GLY A 79 2.81 -3.97 0.02
N THR A 80 3.70 -4.57 -0.77
CA THR A 80 4.13 -5.96 -0.56
C THR A 80 4.86 -6.15 0.78
N ILE A 81 5.76 -5.23 1.13
CA ILE A 81 6.52 -5.29 2.40
C ILE A 81 5.58 -5.15 3.60
N LEU A 82 4.67 -4.17 3.56
CA LEU A 82 3.70 -3.94 4.62
C LEU A 82 2.77 -5.14 4.80
N PHE A 83 2.33 -5.77 3.70
CA PHE A 83 1.52 -6.98 3.74
C PHE A 83 2.18 -8.10 4.55
N ILE A 84 3.47 -8.34 4.29
CA ILE A 84 4.21 -9.40 5.00
C ILE A 84 4.44 -9.03 6.47
N ILE A 85 4.83 -7.78 6.74
CA ILE A 85 5.13 -7.33 8.11
C ILE A 85 3.88 -7.30 8.98
N ASN A 86 2.76 -6.79 8.46
CA ASN A 86 1.50 -6.72 9.19
C ASN A 86 1.04 -8.11 9.63
N ALA A 87 1.02 -9.09 8.70
CA ALA A 87 0.68 -10.47 9.00
C ALA A 87 1.59 -11.09 10.08
N ILE A 88 2.92 -10.93 9.96
CA ILE A 88 3.89 -11.48 10.94
C ILE A 88 3.68 -10.85 12.32
N VAL A 89 3.57 -9.52 12.39
CA VAL A 89 3.44 -8.80 13.66
C VAL A 89 2.12 -9.15 14.35
N LEU A 90 1.02 -9.23 13.60
CA LEU A 90 -0.27 -9.60 14.17
C LEU A 90 -0.28 -11.07 14.64
N LEU A 91 0.40 -11.98 13.95
CA LEU A 91 0.55 -13.39 14.36
C LEU A 91 1.34 -13.53 15.67
N ILE A 92 2.39 -12.73 15.87
CA ILE A 92 3.29 -12.84 17.03
C ILE A 92 2.77 -12.05 18.24
N ILE A 93 2.32 -10.81 18.02
CA ILE A 93 1.94 -9.87 19.08
C ILE A 93 0.43 -9.91 19.35
N GLY A 94 -0.37 -10.31 18.37
CA GLY A 94 -1.82 -10.32 18.45
C GLY A 94 -2.45 -8.93 18.28
N GLU A 95 -3.74 -8.86 18.56
CA GLU A 95 -4.62 -7.69 18.35
C GLU A 95 -4.13 -6.38 19.02
N LYS A 96 -3.32 -6.48 20.08
CA LYS A 96 -2.75 -5.30 20.77
C LYS A 96 -1.84 -4.46 19.87
N SER A 97 -1.26 -5.06 18.83
CA SER A 97 -0.43 -4.37 17.85
C SER A 97 -1.22 -3.57 16.81
N PHE A 98 -2.54 -3.78 16.70
CA PHE A 98 -3.35 -3.25 15.61
C PHE A 98 -3.27 -1.72 15.46
N ASN A 99 -3.43 -0.97 16.55
CA ASN A 99 -3.35 0.49 16.51
C ASN A 99 -1.97 1.00 16.08
N PHE A 100 -0.90 0.32 16.51
CA PHE A 100 0.46 0.65 16.11
C PHE A 100 0.68 0.37 14.62
N LEU A 101 0.24 -0.79 14.13
CA LEU A 101 0.31 -1.13 12.70
C LEU A 101 -0.48 -0.12 11.86
N LEU A 102 -1.69 0.27 12.27
CA LEU A 102 -2.50 1.24 11.54
C LEU A 102 -1.80 2.60 11.41
N LEU A 103 -1.15 3.06 12.48
CA LEU A 103 -0.34 4.29 12.47
C LEU A 103 0.83 4.18 11.48
N VAL A 104 1.57 3.08 11.53
CA VAL A 104 2.71 2.83 10.62
C VAL A 104 2.25 2.79 9.17
N ASN A 105 1.18 2.06 8.85
CA ASN A 105 0.64 1.96 7.48
C ASN A 105 0.21 3.34 6.96
N SER A 106 -0.50 4.13 7.77
CA SER A 106 -0.93 5.48 7.41
C SER A 106 0.25 6.41 7.16
N PHE A 107 1.29 6.33 8.00
CA PHE A 107 2.51 7.12 7.85
C PHE A 107 3.28 6.75 6.57
N MET A 108 3.37 5.45 6.25
CA MET A 108 4.04 4.97 5.03
C MET A 108 3.37 5.50 3.77
N VAL A 109 2.03 5.54 3.70
CA VAL A 109 1.31 6.10 2.53
C VAL A 109 1.72 7.56 2.26
N ILE A 110 1.86 8.35 3.32
CA ILE A 110 2.28 9.77 3.22
C ILE A 110 3.75 9.84 2.78
N LEU A 111 4.62 9.04 3.40
CA LEU A 111 6.03 9.00 3.06
C LEU A 111 6.27 8.59 1.61
N ASP A 112 5.58 7.56 1.12
CA ASP A 112 5.72 7.07 -0.26
C ASP A 112 5.44 8.18 -1.26
N LYS A 113 4.34 8.92 -1.06
CA LYS A 113 4.00 10.07 -1.90
C LYS A 113 5.09 11.13 -1.87
N LEU A 114 5.58 11.49 -0.68
CA LEU A 114 6.65 12.49 -0.53
C LEU A 114 7.95 12.04 -1.20
N ILE A 115 8.30 10.76 -1.12
CA ILE A 115 9.49 10.18 -1.77
C ILE A 115 9.33 10.26 -3.29
N ILE A 116 8.18 9.84 -3.83
CA ILE A 116 7.92 9.92 -5.27
C ILE A 116 8.05 11.37 -5.75
N ASP A 117 7.36 12.32 -5.12
CA ASP A 117 7.38 13.74 -5.53
C ASP A 117 8.80 14.33 -5.47
N LYS A 118 9.58 14.01 -4.43
CA LYS A 118 10.99 14.43 -4.32
C LYS A 118 11.85 13.84 -5.45
N LEU A 119 11.66 12.57 -5.79
CA LEU A 119 12.39 11.91 -6.89
C LEU A 119 12.04 12.54 -8.24
N LEU A 120 10.76 12.83 -8.48
CA LEU A 120 10.32 13.48 -9.71
C LEU A 120 10.88 14.90 -9.81
N LYS A 121 10.75 15.71 -8.74
CA LYS A 121 11.31 17.06 -8.71
C LYS A 121 12.82 17.05 -9.00
N LYS A 122 13.59 16.21 -8.29
CA LYS A 122 15.04 16.09 -8.50
C LYS A 122 15.41 15.72 -9.93
N LYS A 123 14.60 14.92 -10.62
CA LYS A 123 14.84 14.51 -12.01
C LYS A 123 14.48 15.60 -13.02
N PHE A 124 13.33 16.23 -12.87
CA PHE A 124 12.76 17.13 -13.89
C PHE A 124 13.11 18.59 -13.69
N GLU A 125 13.43 19.04 -12.47
CA GLU A 125 13.92 20.40 -12.23
C GLU A 125 15.33 20.64 -12.81
N LYS A 126 16.08 19.56 -13.04
CA LYS A 126 17.43 19.61 -13.64
C LYS A 126 17.45 19.52 -15.17
N ARG A 127 16.29 19.43 -15.81
CA ARG A 127 16.14 19.16 -17.24
C ARG A 127 15.50 20.35 -17.92
#